data_AF-A0AAW2KL95-F1
#
_entry.id   AF-A0AAW2KL95-F1
#
_cell.length_a   1.000
_cell.length_b   1.000
_cell.length_c   1.000
_cell.angle_alpha   90.00
_cell.angle_beta   90.00
_cell.angle_gamma   90.00
#
_symmetry.space_group_name_H-M   'P 1'
#
loop_
_entity.id
_entity.type
_entity.pdbx_description
1 polymer ?
#
loop_
_entity_poly.entity_id
_entity_poly.type
_entity_poly.pdbx_seq_one_letter_code
_entity_poly.pdbx_strand_id
1 'polypeptide(L)'
;MTKLSVESETNSVSTGSLCVEGQLFVRCAASTVKLLVHDVLETSGEIINKVRETIGYVKGSQGTQEKFNEIVQLVGINWQKGLFIDNPFRWNSTYMMLEAALEYKEALPSTART
;
A
#
# COMPACT_ATOMS: atom_id res chain seq x y z
N MET A 1 35.63 -0.09 -62.89
CA MET A 1 36.33 -1.32 -62.46
C MET A 1 36.44 -1.27 -60.95
N THR A 2 35.37 -1.35 -60.16
CA THR A 2 34.44 -2.48 -59.95
C THR A 2 35.15 -3.82 -59.75
N LYS A 3 35.34 -4.19 -58.49
CA LYS A 3 35.26 -5.58 -58.02
C LYS A 3 34.19 -5.64 -56.93
N LEU A 4 33.16 -6.42 -57.24
CA LEU A 4 31.98 -6.73 -56.45
C LEU A 4 32.26 -7.91 -55.51
N SER A 5 31.42 -7.98 -54.47
CA SER A 5 30.88 -9.21 -53.83
C SER A 5 31.84 -9.95 -52.87
N VAL A 6 31.46 -10.37 -51.65
CA VAL A 6 30.17 -10.53 -50.95
C VAL A 6 30.50 -10.43 -49.46
N GLU A 7 29.78 -9.64 -48.66
CA GLU A 7 29.65 -9.94 -47.23
C GLU A 7 28.20 -10.28 -46.94
N SER A 8 28.06 -11.50 -46.42
CA SER A 8 26.88 -12.31 -46.24
C SER A 8 25.92 -11.76 -45.19
N GLU A 9 24.63 -11.84 -45.50
CA GLU A 9 23.53 -11.86 -44.55
C GLU A 9 23.85 -12.78 -43.36
N THR A 10 23.85 -12.22 -42.15
CA THR A 10 23.70 -12.99 -40.91
C THR A 10 22.32 -12.72 -40.34
N ASN A 11 21.35 -13.48 -40.85
CA ASN A 11 20.13 -13.74 -40.13
C ASN A 11 20.47 -14.69 -38.97
N SER A 12 20.41 -14.23 -37.73
CA SER A 12 20.22 -15.16 -36.60
C SER A 12 19.74 -14.45 -35.33
N VAL A 13 18.49 -14.76 -35.00
CA VAL A 13 17.92 -14.85 -33.65
C VAL A 13 17.63 -13.51 -32.98
N SER A 14 16.39 -13.03 -33.18
CA SER A 14 15.67 -12.34 -32.11
C SER A 14 15.67 -13.29 -30.90
N THR A 15 16.51 -12.99 -29.91
CA THR A 15 16.52 -13.68 -28.63
C THR A 15 15.18 -13.40 -27.96
N GLY A 16 14.22 -14.28 -28.24
CA GLY A 16 13.04 -14.47 -27.42
C GLY A 16 13.54 -14.60 -25.99
N SER A 17 13.19 -13.61 -25.16
CA SER A 17 13.48 -13.59 -23.74
C SER A 17 13.00 -14.91 -23.16
N LEU A 18 13.96 -15.79 -22.86
CA LEU A 18 13.73 -17.09 -22.27
C LEU A 18 13.09 -16.82 -20.91
N CYS A 19 11.76 -16.88 -20.87
CA CYS A 19 11.00 -16.80 -19.64
C CYS A 19 11.42 -17.99 -18.79
N VAL A 20 12.24 -17.73 -17.77
CA VAL A 20 12.46 -18.71 -16.71
C VAL A 20 11.09 -18.91 -16.08
N GLU A 21 10.47 -20.08 -16.28
CA GLU A 21 9.09 -20.45 -15.90
C GLU A 21 8.66 -19.85 -14.53
N GLY A 22 9.58 -19.87 -13.56
CA GLY A 22 9.35 -19.31 -12.22
C GLY A 22 9.23 -17.78 -12.15
N GLN A 23 9.94 -17.01 -12.99
CA GLN A 23 9.82 -15.55 -13.04
C GLN A 23 8.48 -15.10 -13.60
N LEU A 24 7.94 -15.82 -14.59
CA LEU A 24 6.62 -15.55 -15.13
C LEU A 24 5.53 -15.85 -14.10
N PHE A 25 5.66 -16.96 -13.36
CA PHE A 25 4.75 -17.32 -12.28
C PHE A 25 4.73 -16.25 -11.17
N VAL A 26 5.89 -15.78 -10.70
CA VAL A 26 5.97 -14.72 -9.67
C VAL A 26 5.31 -13.42 -10.15
N ARG A 27 5.52 -13.03 -11.41
CA ARG A 27 4.86 -11.84 -11.99
C ARG A 27 3.34 -12.00 -12.08
N CYS A 28 2.87 -13.17 -12.50
CA CYS A 28 1.44 -13.47 -12.59
C CYS A 28 0.77 -13.45 -11.21
N ALA A 29 1.39 -14.12 -10.22
CA ALA A 29 0.90 -14.15 -8.85
C ALA A 29 0.87 -12.75 -8.23
N ALA A 30 1.96 -11.97 -8.37
CA ALA A 30 2.02 -10.59 -7.89
C ALA A 30 0.96 -9.69 -8.56
N SER A 31 0.69 -9.90 -9.85
CA SER A 31 -0.35 -9.15 -10.57
C SER A 31 -1.75 -9.52 -10.08
N THR A 32 -2.00 -10.80 -9.83
CA THR A 32 -3.27 -11.29 -9.27
C THR A 32 -3.51 -10.71 -7.87
N VAL A 33 -2.51 -10.78 -6.99
CA VAL A 33 -2.59 -10.21 -5.65
C VAL A 33 -2.85 -8.70 -5.71
N LYS A 34 -2.18 -7.98 -6.61
CA LYS A 34 -2.39 -6.53 -6.78
C LYS A 34 -3.85 -6.21 -7.16
N LEU A 35 -4.44 -6.97 -8.07
CA LEU A 35 -5.84 -6.80 -8.47
C LEU A 35 -6.79 -7.09 -7.30
N LEU A 36 -6.56 -8.18 -6.56
CA LEU A 36 -7.36 -8.52 -5.38
C LEU A 36 -7.29 -7.43 -4.31
N VAL A 37 -6.09 -6.92 -4.01
CA VAL A 37 -5.91 -5.84 -3.04
C VAL A 37 -6.62 -4.57 -3.50
N HIS A 38 -6.55 -4.23 -4.79
CA HIS A 38 -7.26 -3.07 -5.33
C HIS A 38 -8.78 -3.21 -5.14
N ASP A 39 -9.35 -4.35 -5.54
CA ASP A 39 -10.78 -4.64 -5.44
C ASP A 39 -11.29 -4.58 -3.98
N VAL A 40 -10.53 -5.16 -3.05
CA VAL A 40 -10.85 -5.11 -1.61
C VAL A 40 -10.79 -3.68 -1.07
N LEU A 41 -9.77 -2.90 -1.45
CA LEU A 41 -9.64 -1.51 -1.00
C LEU A 41 -10.76 -0.62 -1.57
N GLU A 42 -11.15 -0.84 -2.82
CA GLU A 42 -12.27 -0.14 -3.45
C GLU A 42 -13.59 -0.45 -2.74
N THR A 43 -13.87 -1.74 -2.49
CA THR A 43 -15.06 -2.19 -1.75
C THR A 43 -15.07 -1.67 -0.30
N SER A 44 -13.89 -1.51 0.31
CA SER A 44 -13.75 -1.03 1.69
C SER A 44 -13.61 0.49 1.82
N GLY A 45 -13.75 1.23 0.71
CA GLY A 45 -13.40 2.65 0.62
C GLY A 45 -14.07 3.53 1.69
N GLU A 46 -15.34 3.29 2.00
CA GLU A 46 -16.07 4.04 3.02
C GLU A 46 -15.47 3.87 4.42
N ILE A 47 -15.15 2.63 4.81
CA ILE A 47 -14.56 2.33 6.12
C ILE A 47 -13.15 2.94 6.20
N ILE A 48 -12.36 2.80 5.14
CA ILE A 48 -11.01 3.36 5.06
C ILE A 48 -11.07 4.89 5.18
N ASN A 49 -12.02 5.55 4.51
CA ASN A 49 -12.22 6.99 4.62
C ASN A 49 -12.57 7.42 6.05
N LYS A 50 -13.46 6.70 6.74
CA LYS A 50 -13.79 6.99 8.14
C LYS A 50 -12.58 6.87 9.07
N VAL A 51 -11.75 5.84 8.88
CA VAL A 51 -10.50 5.70 9.64
C VAL A 51 -9.55 6.86 9.34
N ARG A 52 -9.40 7.23 8.06
CA ARG A 52 -8.57 8.35 7.62
C ARG A 52 -9.01 9.67 8.24
N GLU A 53 -10.31 9.95 8.26
CA GLU A 53 -10.89 11.14 8.89
C GLU A 53 -10.66 11.15 10.40
N THR A 54 -10.83 10.01 11.07
CA THR A 54 -10.61 9.87 12.51
C THR A 54 -9.14 10.16 12.86
N ILE A 55 -8.20 9.58 12.12
CA ILE A 55 -6.77 9.84 12.30
C ILE A 55 -6.43 11.30 11.95
N GLY A 56 -7.04 11.83 10.89
CA GLY A 56 -6.93 13.23 10.50
C GLY A 56 -7.37 14.19 11.60
N TYR A 57 -8.47 13.89 12.29
CA TYR A 57 -8.94 14.65 13.46
C TYR A 57 -7.93 14.58 14.61
N VAL A 58 -7.47 13.38 14.99
CA VAL A 58 -6.48 13.21 16.06
C VAL A 58 -5.22 14.03 15.77
N LYS A 59 -4.71 13.97 14.54
CA LYS A 59 -3.50 14.67 14.10
C LYS A 59 -3.72 16.16 13.77
N GLY A 60 -4.96 16.62 13.69
CA GLY A 60 -5.30 17.95 13.17
C GLY A 60 -4.87 19.13 14.05
N SER A 61 -4.67 18.91 15.35
CA SER A 61 -4.21 19.95 16.28
C SER A 61 -3.33 19.37 17.39
N GLN A 62 -2.51 20.22 18.01
CA GLN A 62 -1.72 19.80 19.17
C GLN A 62 -2.62 19.35 20.34
N GLY A 63 -3.70 20.07 20.62
CA GLY A 63 -4.60 19.73 21.72
C GLY A 63 -5.36 18.41 21.54
N THR A 64 -5.69 18.01 20.30
CA THR A 64 -6.27 16.68 20.03
C THR A 64 -5.23 15.57 20.14
N GLN A 65 -3.99 15.82 19.76
CA GLN A 65 -2.89 14.85 19.91
C GLN A 65 -2.53 14.62 21.38
N GLU A 66 -2.47 15.68 22.20
CA GLU A 66 -2.20 15.59 23.64
C GLU A 66 -3.27 14.74 24.34
N LYS A 67 -4.55 15.04 24.12
CA LYS A 67 -5.66 14.24 24.65
C LYS A 67 -5.60 12.78 24.21
N PHE A 68 -5.28 12.54 22.95
CA PHE A 68 -5.15 11.17 22.45
C PHE A 68 -4.01 10.43 23.15
N ASN A 69 -2.85 11.08 23.35
CA ASN A 69 -1.72 10.48 24.05
C ASN A 69 -2.05 10.18 25.52
N GLU A 70 -2.81 11.04 26.20
CA GLU A 70 -3.31 10.78 27.55
C GLU A 70 -4.19 9.52 27.59
N ILE A 71 -5.09 9.36 26.62
CA ILE A 71 -5.95 8.16 26.52
C ILE A 71 -5.11 6.92 26.23
N VAL A 72 -4.14 7.00 25.31
CA VAL A 72 -3.21 5.90 24.99
C VAL A 72 -2.47 5.43 26.25
N GLN A 73 -2.01 6.36 27.09
CA GLN A 73 -1.37 6.04 28.38
C GLN A 73 -2.36 5.41 29.36
N LEU A 74 -3.58 5.93 29.46
CA LEU A 74 -4.62 5.44 30.35
C LEU A 74 -5.04 3.99 30.02
N VAL A 75 -5.16 3.68 28.72
CA VAL A 75 -5.50 2.34 28.22
C VAL A 75 -4.29 1.39 28.29
N GLY A 76 -3.06 1.93 28.38
CA GLY A 76 -1.84 1.13 28.50
C GLY A 76 -1.35 0.55 27.18
N ILE A 77 -1.60 1.23 26.06
CA ILE A 77 -1.20 0.76 24.73
C ILE A 77 0.33 0.94 24.57
N ASN A 78 1.05 -0.18 24.40
CA ASN A 78 2.52 -0.20 24.23
C ASN A 78 2.97 -0.25 22.76
N TRP A 79 2.16 0.27 21.85
CA TRP A 79 2.49 0.28 20.43
C TRP A 79 3.46 1.41 20.09
N GLN A 80 4.58 1.06 19.43
CA GLN A 80 5.71 1.96 19.21
C GLN A 80 5.57 2.81 17.93
N LYS A 81 4.76 2.37 16.94
CA LYS A 81 4.59 3.14 15.70
C LYS A 81 3.45 4.14 15.90
N GLY A 82 3.71 5.43 15.72
CA GLY A 82 2.67 6.46 15.81
C GLY A 82 1.60 6.34 14.72
N LEU A 83 0.46 7.00 14.91
CA LEU A 83 -0.57 7.16 13.88
C LEU A 83 -0.08 8.02 12.71
N PHE A 84 -0.45 7.64 11.49
CA PHE A 84 -0.18 8.40 10.26
C PHE A 84 -1.34 8.23 9.27
N ILE A 85 -1.46 9.20 8.37
CA ILE A 85 -2.42 9.17 7.27
C ILE A 85 -1.75 8.47 6.08
N ASP A 86 -2.47 7.58 5.43
CA ASP A 86 -1.98 6.88 4.25
C ASP A 86 -1.86 7.80 3.02
N ASN A 87 -1.13 7.31 2.02
CA ASN A 87 -1.24 7.80 0.65
C ASN A 87 -2.29 6.92 -0.06
N PRO A 88 -3.47 7.46 -0.43
CA PRO A 88 -4.56 6.66 -0.99
C PRO A 88 -4.20 5.97 -2.32
N PHE A 89 -3.14 6.42 -3.01
CA PHE A 89 -2.65 5.80 -4.24
C PHE A 89 -1.70 4.62 -3.98
N ARG A 90 -1.35 4.32 -2.71
CA ARG A 90 -0.41 3.26 -2.33
C ARG A 90 -1.02 2.36 -1.26
N TRP A 91 -1.50 1.19 -1.69
CA TRP A 91 -2.12 0.19 -0.81
C TRP A 91 -1.28 -0.17 0.42
N ASN A 92 0.06 -0.23 0.28
CA ASN A 92 0.96 -0.50 1.42
C ASN A 92 0.78 0.53 2.54
N SER A 93 0.63 1.81 2.20
CA SER A 93 0.45 2.85 3.20
C SER A 93 -0.94 2.80 3.83
N THR A 94 -1.97 2.41 3.07
CA THR A 94 -3.32 2.17 3.59
C THR A 94 -3.32 1.00 4.56
N TYR A 95 -2.67 -0.11 4.20
CA TYR A 95 -2.47 -1.25 5.11
C TYR A 95 -1.79 -0.82 6.41
N MET A 96 -0.67 -0.09 6.31
CA MET A 96 0.05 0.37 7.49
C MET A 96 -0.80 1.30 8.37
N MET A 97 -1.61 2.19 7.77
CA MET A 97 -2.53 3.06 8.52
C MET A 97 -3.60 2.25 9.26
N LEU A 98 -4.18 1.25 8.60
CA LEU A 98 -5.18 0.37 9.20
C LEU A 98 -4.58 -0.51 10.30
N GLU A 99 -3.37 -1.03 10.11
CA GLU A 99 -2.60 -1.75 11.14
C GLU A 99 -2.43 -0.87 12.37
N ALA A 100 -1.95 0.36 12.22
CA ALA A 100 -1.81 1.29 13.34
C ALA A 100 -3.16 1.66 13.97
N ALA A 101 -4.21 1.85 13.18
CA ALA A 101 -5.55 2.15 13.70
C ALA A 101 -6.11 1.01 14.56
N LEU A 102 -5.82 -0.25 14.21
CA LEU A 102 -6.23 -1.41 14.98
C LEU A 102 -5.52 -1.49 16.33
N GLU A 103 -4.21 -1.20 16.36
CA GLU A 103 -3.42 -1.15 17.59
C GLU A 103 -3.90 -0.05 18.54
N TYR A 104 -4.38 1.07 17.99
CA TYR A 104 -4.95 2.18 18.76
C TYR A 104 -6.48 2.15 18.90
N LYS A 105 -7.14 1.04 18.53
CA LYS A 105 -8.61 0.97 18.42
C LYS A 105 -9.34 1.44 19.68
N GLU A 106 -8.82 1.12 20.86
CA GLU A 106 -9.43 1.48 22.15
C GLU A 106 -9.23 2.95 22.53
N ALA A 107 -8.21 3.61 21.97
CA ALA A 107 -7.93 5.03 22.18
C ALA A 107 -8.52 5.93 21.07
N LEU A 108 -8.81 5.37 19.89
CA LEU A 108 -9.40 6.12 18.80
C LEU A 108 -10.83 6.56 19.16
N PRO A 109 -11.19 7.82 18.87
CA PRO A 109 -12.56 8.28 19.05
C PRO A 109 -13.51 7.39 18.26
N SER A 110 -14.49 6.78 18.93
CA SER A 110 -15.52 6.02 18.24
C SER A 110 -16.29 6.97 17.32
N THR A 111 -16.14 6.84 16.01
CA THR A 111 -17.01 7.49 15.02
C THR A 111 -18.37 6.76 14.96
N ALA A 112 -19.00 6.56 16.11
CA ALA A 112 -20.41 6.28 16.21
C ALA A 112 -21.16 7.61 16.16
N ARG A 113 -21.18 8.25 15.00
CA ARG A 113 -22.17 9.29 14.72
C ARG A 113 -23.25 8.63 13.87
N THR A 114 -24.36 8.30 14.54
CA THR A 114 -25.69 8.04 13.98
C THR A 114 -26.07 9.05 12.91
#